data_AF-A0A1G6LTJ7-F1
#
_entry.id   AF-A0A1G6LTJ7-F1
#
_cell.length_a   1.000
_cell.length_b   1.000
_cell.length_c   1.000
_cell.angle_alpha   90.00
_cell.angle_beta   90.00
_cell.angle_gamma   90.00
#
_symmetry.space_group_name_H-M   'P 1'
#
loop_
_entity.id
_entity.type
_entity.pdbx_description
1 polymer ?
#
loop_
_entity_poly.entity_id
_entity_poly.type
_entity_poly.pdbx_seq_one_letter_code
_entity_poly.pdbx_strand_id
1 'polypeptide(L)' 'MDKNNIEFSAIIAPIQTGITIGLDGARIKLDIPESESAAYHKLSAFGRGKILKVKIEIVEDQQDNGW' A
#
# COMPACT_ATOMS: atom_id res chain seq x y z
N MET A 1 11.26 -17.43 1.54
CA MET A 1 10.48 -16.21 1.25
C MET A 1 10.14 -16.27 -0.23
N ASP A 2 8.87 -16.51 -0.56
CA ASP A 2 8.46 -16.67 -1.96
C ASP A 2 8.75 -15.38 -2.72
N LYS A 3 9.49 -15.48 -3.84
CA LYS A 3 9.86 -14.33 -4.68
C LYS A 3 8.66 -13.57 -5.24
N ASN A 4 7.46 -14.13 -5.08
CA ASN A 4 6.21 -13.63 -5.61
C ASN A 4 5.33 -12.95 -4.55
N ASN A 5 5.70 -12.99 -3.26
CA ASN A 5 4.92 -12.35 -2.22
C ASN A 5 5.68 -11.13 -1.68
N ILE A 6 5.13 -9.94 -1.91
CA ILE A 6 5.66 -8.66 -1.43
C ILE A 6 4.58 -8.06 -0.55
N GLU A 7 4.87 -7.93 0.73
CA GLU A 7 3.98 -7.37 1.75
C GLU A 7 4.66 -6.14 2.35
N PHE A 8 3.86 -5.10 2.60
CA PHE A 8 4.27 -3.87 3.27
C PHE A 8 3.03 -3.16 3.83
N SER A 9 3.25 -2.42 4.90
CA SER A 9 2.25 -1.51 5.45
C SER A 9 2.18 -0.23 4.62
N ALA A 10 1.00 0.36 4.46
CA ALA A 10 0.84 1.64 3.78
C ALA A 10 -0.40 2.39 4.29
N ILE A 11 -0.40 3.71 4.11
CA ILE A 11 -1.48 4.60 4.52
C ILE A 11 -2.12 5.20 3.26
N ILE A 12 -3.45 5.25 3.24
CA ILE A 12 -4.16 6.09 2.27
C ILE A 12 -4.18 7.50 2.85
N ALA A 13 -3.52 8.45 2.20
CA ALA A 13 -3.49 9.83 2.66
C ALA A 13 -4.93 10.36 2.88
N PRO A 14 -5.22 11.07 3.98
CA PRO A 14 -6.57 11.55 4.32
C PRO A 14 -7.08 12.68 3.41
N ILE A 15 -6.37 12.97 2.32
CA ILE A 15 -6.75 13.96 1.32
C ILE A 15 -7.71 13.35 0.29
N GLN A 16 -8.61 14.15 -0.26
CA GLN A 16 -9.63 13.74 -1.25
C GLN A 16 -9.04 13.08 -2.52
N THR A 17 -7.72 13.18 -2.74
CA THR A 17 -7.02 12.56 -3.88
C THR A 17 -6.39 11.20 -3.59
N GLY A 18 -6.52 10.67 -2.37
CA GLY A 18 -6.00 9.35 -1.97
C GLY A 18 -6.69 8.20 -2.71
N ILE A 19 -7.99 8.33 -2.97
CA ILE A 19 -8.75 7.43 -3.84
C ILE A 19 -9.47 8.27 -4.88
N THR A 20 -9.25 8.00 -6.16
CA THR A 20 -9.99 8.63 -7.26
C THR A 20 -10.76 7.56 -8.01
N ILE A 21 -12.07 7.74 -8.15
CA ILE A 21 -12.96 6.83 -8.87
C ILE A 21 -13.44 7.53 -10.15
N GLY A 22 -13.32 6.87 -11.29
CA GLY A 22 -13.77 7.34 -12.60
C GLY A 22 -14.48 6.25 -13.39
N LEU A 23 -14.79 6.53 -14.66
CA LEU A 23 -15.48 5.59 -15.54
C LEU A 23 -14.64 4.32 -15.83
N ASP A 24 -13.31 4.44 -15.78
CA ASP A 24 -12.36 3.35 -16.03
C ASP A 24 -11.96 2.60 -14.74
N GLY A 25 -12.69 2.81 -13.64
CA GLY A 25 -12.42 2.19 -12.33
C GLY A 25 -11.78 3.15 -11.33
N ALA A 26 -10.99 2.61 -10.40
CA ALA A 26 -10.44 3.35 -9.27
C ALA A 26 -8.90 3.40 -9.29
N ARG A 27 -8.34 4.51 -8.81
CA ARG A 27 -6.91 4.69 -8.52
C ARG A 27 -6.74 4.95 -7.03
N ILE A 28 -5.83 4.21 -6.39
CA ILE A 28 -5.47 4.38 -4.99
C ILE A 28 -4.03 4.85 -4.93
N LYS A 29 -3.78 5.93 -4.19
CA LYS A 29 -2.45 6.40 -3.84
C LYS A 29 -2.17 5.98 -2.40
N LEU A 30 -1.03 5.31 -2.22
CA LEU A 30 -0.60 4.77 -0.94
C LEU A 30 0.73 5.39 -0.57
N ASP A 31 0.79 5.92 0.65
CA ASP A 31 2.03 6.37 1.27
C ASP A 31 2.64 5.19 2.01
N ILE A 32 3.82 4.77 1.56
CA ILE A 32 4.56 3.66 2.16
C ILE A 32 5.63 4.26 3.08
N PRO A 33 5.66 3.94 4.39
CA PRO A 33 6.67 4.47 5.29
C PRO A 33 8.07 3.98 4.92
N GLU A 34 9.10 4.76 5.26
CA GLU A 34 10.49 4.42 4.93
C GLU A 34 10.96 3.08 5.55
N SER A 35 10.37 2.70 6.69
CA SER A 35 10.60 1.39 7.33
C SER A 35 10.28 0.21 6.42
N GLU A 36 9.43 0.40 5.40
CA GLU A 36 9.01 -0.60 4.41
C GLU A 36 9.82 -0.50 3.10
N SER A 37 10.93 0.24 3.11
CA SER A 37 11.69 0.57 1.90
C SER A 37 12.12 -0.62 1.06
N ALA A 38 12.58 -1.68 1.72
CA ALA A 38 12.98 -2.92 1.06
C ALA A 38 11.84 -3.56 0.24
N ALA A 39 10.60 -3.46 0.71
CA ALA A 39 9.43 -4.04 0.05
C ALA A 39 9.00 -3.18 -1.16
N TYR A 40 8.92 -1.85 -1.02
CA TYR A 40 8.55 -1.01 -2.17
C TYR A 40 9.64 -1.03 -3.26
N HIS A 41 10.93 -1.14 -2.91
CA HIS A 41 11.99 -1.31 -3.89
C HIS A 41 11.83 -2.61 -4.69
N LYS A 42 11.49 -3.72 -4.02
CA LYS A 42 11.17 -5.00 -4.71
C LYS A 42 9.95 -4.83 -5.62
N LEU A 43 8.90 -4.16 -5.17
CA LEU A 43 7.72 -3.88 -6.00
C LEU A 43 8.08 -3.06 -7.24
N SER A 44 8.89 -2.01 -7.10
CA SER A 44 9.34 -1.15 -8.20
C SER A 44 10.21 -1.90 -9.21
N ALA A 45 11.08 -2.81 -8.75
CA ALA A 45 11.96 -3.59 -9.60
C ALA A 45 11.25 -4.74 -10.33
N PHE A 46 10.33 -5.44 -9.65
CA PHE A 46 9.77 -6.70 -10.15
C PHE A 46 8.29 -6.64 -10.51
N GLY A 47 7.55 -5.61 -10.09
CA GLY A 47 6.10 -5.49 -10.26
C GLY A 47 5.66 -4.72 -11.52
N ARG A 48 6.54 -3.96 -12.16
CA ARG A 48 6.20 -3.18 -13.37
C ARG A 48 5.68 -4.09 -14.50
N GLY A 49 4.53 -3.74 -15.07
CA GLY A 49 3.91 -4.47 -16.18
C GLY A 49 3.27 -5.80 -15.81
N LYS A 50 3.19 -6.16 -14.52
CA LYS A 50 2.56 -7.40 -14.06
C LYS A 50 1.19 -7.13 -13.45
N ILE A 51 0.31 -8.13 -13.53
CA ILE A 51 -0.96 -8.13 -12.80
C ILE A 51 -0.64 -8.45 -11.33
N LEU A 52 -1.11 -7.59 -10.43
CA LEU A 52 -0.92 -7.75 -8.98
C LEU A 52 -2.22 -8.26 -8.36
N LYS A 53 -2.12 -9.26 -7.48
CA LYS A 53 -3.19 -9.63 -6.56
C LYS A 53 -3.00 -8.84 -5.27
N VAL A 54 -3.92 -7.93 -4.98
CA VAL A 54 -3.86 -7.07 -3.79
C VAL A 54 -4.76 -7.63 -2.70
N LYS A 55 -4.23 -7.83 -1.49
CA LYS A 55 -5.00 -8.09 -0.28
C LYS A 55 -4.86 -6.85 0.62
N ILE A 56 -5.97 -6.29 1.06
CA ILE A 56 -5.99 -5.14 1.96
C ILE A 56 -6.50 -5.61 3.32
N GLU A 57 -5.76 -5.28 4.37
CA GLU A 57 -6.12 -5.55 5.76
C GLU A 57 -6.02 -4.23 6.51
N ILE A 58 -7.12 -3.81 7.15
CA ILE A 58 -7.14 -2.57 7.94
C ILE A 58 -6.55 -2.92 9.30
N VAL A 59 -5.38 -2.36 9.58
CA VAL A 59 -4.72 -2.43 10.89
C VAL A 59 -5.01 -1.13 11.63
N GLU A 60 -5.58 -1.25 12.83
CA GLU A 60 -5.72 -0.11 13.74
C GLU A 60 -4.34 0.26 14.28
N ASP A 61 -3.99 1.55 14.25
CA ASP A 61 -2.79 2.03 14.89
C ASP A 61 -2.97 1.83 16.41
N GLN A 62 -2.09 1.06 17.04
CA GLN A 62 -2.06 0.93 18.50
C GLN A 62 -1.51 2.22 19.12
N GLN A 63 -2.23 3.33 18.97
CA GLN A 63 -2.16 4.46 19.90
C GLN A 63 -3.38 4.39 20.80
N ASP A 64 -3.37 3.40 21.69
CA ASP A 64 -4.13 3.43 22.93
C ASP A 64 -3.50 4.54 23.79
N ASN A 65 -4.02 5.76 23.62
CA ASN A 65 -3.62 6.91 24.41
C ASN A 65 -4.08 6.69 25.84
N GLY A 66 -3.18 6.13 26.65
CA GLY A 66 -3.30 6.15 28.09
C GLY A 66 -3.64 7.56 28.58
N TRP A 67 -4.85 7.69 29.11
CA TRP A 67 -5.29 8.70 30.05
C TRP A 67 -6.13 8.01 31.11
#